data_AF-A0A2Z5FJL1-F1
#
_entry.id   AF-A0A2Z5FJL1-F1
#
_cell.length_a   1.000
_cell.length_b   1.000
_cell.length_c   1.000
_cell.angle_alpha   90.00
_cell.angle_beta   90.00
_cell.angle_gamma   90.00
#
_symmetry.space_group_name_H-M   'P 1'
#
loop_
_entity.id
_entity.type
_entity.pdbx_description
1 polymer ?
#
loop_
_entity_poly.entity_id
_entity_poly.type
_entity_poly.pdbx_seq_one_letter_code
_entity_poly.pdbx_strand_id
1 'polypeptide(L)'
;MCEVMMPDGVTPHASNSRATILDDEDAWFGFEQEYFFYQDGRPLGFPEQGYPAPQGPYYTGVGFKNVGSVAREIVEEHLDLCLEAGINHEGINAEVAKGQWEFQVFGKGSKRAADQIWIARYLLLRLCEQYGIDVEFHCKPLGDTDWNGSG
;
A
#
# COMPACT_ATOMS: atom_id res chain seq x y z
N MET A 1 -5.29 -8.91 -13.77
CA MET A 1 -5.44 -7.47 -14.07
C MET A 1 -6.17 -7.34 -15.38
N CYS A 2 -7.13 -6.42 -15.47
CA CYS A 2 -7.88 -6.13 -16.69
C CYS A 2 -7.89 -4.62 -16.94
N GLU A 3 -8.19 -4.21 -18.16
CA GLU A 3 -8.46 -2.82 -18.49
C GLU A 3 -9.92 -2.62 -18.88
N VAL A 4 -10.40 -1.39 -18.76
CA VAL A 4 -11.81 -1.07 -19.01
C VAL A 4 -11.93 -0.39 -20.36
N MET A 5 -12.79 -0.97 -21.21
CA MET A 5 -13.06 -0.50 -22.56
C MET A 5 -14.52 -0.06 -22.66
N MET A 6 -14.81 0.80 -23.64
CA MET A 6 -16.17 1.09 -24.07
C MET A 6 -16.81 -0.15 -24.73
N PRO A 7 -18.15 -0.21 -24.88
CA PRO A 7 -18.83 -1.37 -25.49
C PRO A 7 -18.43 -1.68 -26.93
N ASP A 8 -17.74 -0.77 -27.63
CA ASP A 8 -17.20 -0.99 -28.98
C ASP A 8 -15.98 -1.94 -28.99
N GLY A 9 -15.43 -2.27 -27.82
CA GLY A 9 -14.31 -3.21 -27.67
C GLY A 9 -12.96 -2.68 -28.11
N VAL A 10 -12.86 -1.42 -28.55
CA VAL A 10 -11.62 -0.83 -29.08
C VAL A 10 -11.27 0.51 -28.45
N THR A 11 -12.25 1.26 -27.94
CA THR A 11 -12.03 2.56 -27.31
C THR A 11 -11.80 2.38 -25.81
N PRO A 12 -10.67 2.83 -25.24
CA PRO A 12 -10.49 2.84 -23.78
C PRO A 12 -11.54 3.69 -23.08
N HIS A 13 -12.07 3.21 -21.95
CA HIS A 13 -12.95 4.04 -21.13
C HIS A 13 -12.17 5.25 -20.57
N ALA A 14 -12.85 6.37 -20.28
CA ALA A 14 -12.22 7.60 -19.81
C ALA A 14 -11.39 7.45 -18.51
N SER A 15 -11.69 6.41 -17.71
CA SER A 15 -10.93 6.07 -16.49
C SER A 15 -9.76 5.11 -16.73
N ASN A 16 -9.56 4.62 -17.96
CA ASN A 16 -8.50 3.67 -18.29
C ASN A 16 -7.16 4.40 -18.49
N SER A 17 -6.50 4.75 -17.40
CA SER A 17 -5.17 5.35 -17.43
C SER A 17 -4.08 4.37 -17.91
N ARG A 18 -4.34 3.06 -17.85
CA ARG A 18 -3.39 2.05 -18.35
C ARG A 18 -3.18 2.19 -19.86
N ALA A 19 -4.23 2.53 -20.60
CA ALA A 19 -4.16 2.76 -22.04
C ALA A 19 -3.28 3.96 -22.44
N THR A 20 -2.98 4.88 -21.51
CA THR A 20 -2.10 6.04 -21.78
C THR A 20 -0.62 5.75 -21.49
N ILE A 21 -0.30 4.56 -20.97
CA ILE A 21 1.07 4.14 -20.67
C ILE A 21 1.70 3.57 -21.94
N LEU A 22 2.85 4.13 -22.35
CA LEU A 22 3.69 3.56 -23.40
C LEU A 22 4.09 2.14 -23.00
N ASP A 23 3.95 1.16 -23.89
CA ASP A 23 4.40 -0.21 -23.65
C ASP A 23 5.90 -0.32 -23.95
N ASP A 24 6.72 -0.06 -22.93
CA ASP A 24 8.18 -0.09 -23.02
C ASP A 24 8.69 -1.21 -22.11
N GLU A 25 9.11 -2.31 -22.72
CA GLU A 25 9.58 -3.51 -22.03
C GLU A 25 10.94 -3.31 -21.33
N ASP A 26 11.71 -2.30 -21.72
CA ASP A 26 13.04 -2.03 -21.19
C ASP A 26 13.06 -0.92 -20.13
N ALA A 27 11.94 -0.24 -19.90
CA ALA A 27 11.80 0.73 -18.82
C ALA A 27 11.72 0.03 -17.44
N TRP A 28 12.44 0.57 -16.45
CA TRP A 28 12.55 0.02 -15.09
C TRP A 28 11.98 1.02 -14.07
N PHE A 29 11.18 0.53 -13.14
CA PHE A 29 10.52 1.35 -12.12
C PHE A 29 10.65 0.69 -10.74
N GLY A 30 11.04 1.47 -9.74
CA GLY A 30 10.88 1.12 -8.33
C GLY A 30 9.76 1.95 -7.75
N PHE A 31 8.80 1.30 -7.11
CA PHE A 31 7.70 1.95 -6.40
C PHE A 31 7.77 1.60 -4.94
N GLU A 32 7.76 2.63 -4.10
CA GLU A 32 7.72 2.58 -2.65
C GLU A 32 6.30 3.00 -2.25
N GLN A 33 5.43 2.04 -1.96
CA GLN A 33 4.03 2.32 -1.66
C GLN A 33 3.84 2.46 -0.15
N GLU A 34 3.62 3.68 0.31
CA GLU A 34 3.27 3.93 1.71
C GLU A 34 1.74 3.88 1.91
N TYR A 35 1.30 3.47 3.09
CA TYR A 35 -0.11 3.40 3.46
C TYR A 35 -0.28 3.37 4.98
N PHE A 36 -1.49 3.66 5.45
CA PHE A 36 -1.88 3.44 6.84
C PHE A 36 -2.89 2.33 6.96
N PHE A 37 -2.75 1.49 7.97
CA PHE A 37 -3.86 0.68 8.46
C PHE A 37 -4.82 1.55 9.26
N TYR A 38 -6.12 1.37 9.04
CA TYR A 38 -7.19 2.07 9.74
C TYR A 38 -8.15 1.09 10.39
N GLN A 39 -8.59 1.40 11.60
CA GLN A 39 -9.64 0.67 12.31
C GLN A 39 -10.51 1.67 13.06
N ASP A 40 -11.83 1.52 12.96
CA ASP A 40 -12.81 2.42 13.59
C ASP A 40 -12.58 3.91 13.24
N GLY A 41 -12.19 4.17 11.99
CA GLY A 41 -11.96 5.53 11.47
C GLY A 41 -10.69 6.21 11.96
N ARG A 42 -9.75 5.47 12.58
CA ARG A 42 -8.46 5.99 13.06
C ARG A 42 -7.31 5.09 12.62
N PRO A 43 -6.07 5.61 12.52
CA PRO A 43 -4.91 4.76 12.27
C PRO A 43 -4.76 3.66 13.31
N LEU A 44 -4.40 2.46 12.88
CA LEU A 44 -4.26 1.29 13.73
C LEU A 44 -3.23 1.56 14.83
N GLY A 45 -3.65 1.35 16.08
CA GLY A 45 -2.82 1.59 17.26
C GLY A 45 -2.82 3.04 17.77
N PHE A 46 -3.59 3.94 17.16
CA PHE A 46 -3.96 5.21 17.80
C PHE A 46 -4.99 4.95 18.90
N PRO A 47 -4.99 5.75 19.98
CA PRO A 47 -6.07 5.71 20.96
C PRO A 47 -7.38 6.23 20.33
N GLU A 48 -8.52 5.83 20.91
CA GLU A 48 -9.86 6.30 20.53
C GLU A 48 -9.93 7.83 20.49
N GLN A 49 -9.24 8.50 21.42
CA GLN A 49 -9.12 9.95 21.48
C GLN A 49 -7.65 10.37 21.62
N GLY A 50 -7.26 11.40 20.86
CA GLY A 50 -5.91 11.94 20.86
C GLY A 50 -4.93 11.14 20.01
N TYR A 51 -3.67 11.09 20.44
CA TYR A 51 -2.56 10.57 19.66
C TYR A 51 -1.72 9.61 20.50
N PRO A 52 -0.99 8.66 19.88
CA PRO A 52 0.02 7.89 20.58
C PRO A 52 1.22 8.79 20.95
N ALA A 53 2.28 8.19 21.51
CA ALA A 53 3.51 8.93 21.74
C ALA A 53 4.04 9.57 20.43
N PRO A 54 4.79 10.68 20.48
CA PRO A 54 5.33 11.31 19.29
C PRO A 54 6.10 10.35 18.38
N GLN A 55 6.18 10.69 17.09
CA GLN A 55 6.98 9.96 16.11
C GLN A 55 8.45 9.83 16.54
N GLY A 56 9.09 8.75 16.10
CA GLY A 56 10.48 8.43 16.47
C GLY A 56 10.71 6.93 16.69
N PRO A 57 9.96 6.25 17.57
CA PRO A 57 10.20 4.83 17.85
C PRO A 57 9.53 3.86 16.87
N TYR A 58 8.74 4.36 15.91
CA TYR A 58 7.89 3.53 15.04
C TYR A 58 8.61 3.07 13.76
N TYR A 59 9.41 3.94 13.14
CA TYR A 59 10.15 3.62 11.92
C TYR A 59 11.06 2.41 12.13
N THR A 60 10.92 1.37 11.31
CA THR A 60 11.61 0.08 11.45
C THR A 60 11.50 -0.54 12.85
N GLY A 61 10.49 -0.13 13.62
CA GLY A 61 10.33 -0.47 15.02
C GLY A 61 9.97 -1.93 15.24
N VAL A 62 10.39 -2.46 16.39
CA VAL A 62 10.03 -3.81 16.86
C VAL A 62 9.33 -3.75 18.22
N GLY A 63 8.57 -4.81 18.52
CA GLY A 63 7.84 -4.97 19.78
C GLY A 63 6.45 -4.33 19.79
N PHE A 64 5.59 -4.88 20.64
CA PHE A 64 4.15 -4.53 20.73
C PHE A 64 3.90 -3.03 20.88
N LYS A 65 4.72 -2.34 21.69
CA LYS A 65 4.59 -0.89 21.94
C LYS A 65 4.66 -0.08 20.63
N ASN A 66 5.53 -0.47 19.71
CA ASN A 66 5.77 0.27 18.48
C ASN A 66 4.84 -0.23 17.36
N VAL A 67 4.77 -1.56 17.18
CA VAL A 67 4.15 -2.23 16.03
C VAL A 67 2.67 -2.55 16.22
N GLY A 68 2.22 -2.77 17.47
CA GLY A 68 0.88 -3.26 17.77
C GLY A 68 0.77 -4.79 17.74
N SER A 69 -0.47 -5.30 17.82
CA SER A 69 -0.78 -6.73 17.90
C SER A 69 -0.74 -7.44 16.54
N VAL A 70 -1.26 -6.80 15.48
CA VAL A 70 -1.63 -7.49 14.23
C VAL A 70 -0.99 -6.90 12.98
N ALA A 71 -0.54 -5.64 13.02
CA ALA A 71 -0.08 -4.94 11.81
C ALA A 71 1.02 -5.71 11.06
N ARG A 72 2.02 -6.22 11.77
CA ARG A 72 3.13 -6.98 11.16
C ARG A 72 2.68 -8.31 10.56
N GLU A 73 1.73 -8.99 11.19
CA GLU A 73 1.17 -10.25 10.67
C GLU A 73 0.55 -10.02 9.29
N ILE A 74 -0.23 -8.94 9.14
CA ILE A 74 -0.82 -8.55 7.85
C ILE A 74 0.26 -8.21 6.82
N VAL A 75 1.29 -7.45 7.20
CA VAL A 75 2.35 -7.06 6.26
C VAL A 75 3.19 -8.25 5.78
N GLU A 76 3.51 -9.18 6.68
CA GLU A 76 4.24 -10.40 6.30
C GLU A 76 3.39 -11.32 5.42
N GLU A 77 2.10 -11.50 5.74
CA GLU A 77 1.19 -12.29 4.90
C GLU A 77 0.97 -11.62 3.53
N HIS A 78 0.90 -10.29 3.46
CA HIS A 78 0.80 -9.57 2.19
C HIS A 78 2.04 -9.75 1.31
N LEU A 79 3.24 -9.70 1.90
CA LEU A 79 4.49 -10.00 1.20
C LEU A 79 4.46 -11.41 0.60
N ASP A 80 4.10 -12.42 1.40
CA ASP A 80 4.03 -13.81 0.94
C ASP A 80 3.02 -13.99 -0.20
N LEU A 81 1.83 -13.40 -0.08
CA LEU A 81 0.81 -13.42 -1.13
C LEU A 81 1.29 -12.76 -2.43
N CYS A 82 2.04 -11.65 -2.33
CA CYS A 82 2.58 -10.99 -3.51
C CYS A 82 3.63 -11.85 -4.21
N LEU A 83 4.52 -12.48 -3.44
CA LEU A 83 5.54 -13.40 -3.97
C LEU A 83 4.90 -14.62 -4.63
N GLU A 84 3.88 -15.23 -4.01
CA GLU A 84 3.12 -16.36 -4.58
C GLU A 84 2.40 -15.95 -5.88
N ALA A 85 1.85 -14.73 -5.94
CA ALA A 85 1.24 -14.18 -7.15
C ALA A 85 2.25 -13.81 -8.26
N GLY A 86 3.55 -13.92 -8.00
CA GLY A 86 4.62 -13.59 -8.94
C GLY A 86 4.85 -12.08 -9.13
N ILE A 87 4.44 -11.25 -8.17
CA ILE A 87 4.80 -9.83 -8.09
C ILE A 87 6.27 -9.75 -7.64
N ASN A 88 7.04 -8.85 -8.27
CA ASN A 88 8.44 -8.66 -7.89
C ASN A 88 8.54 -7.71 -6.70
N HIS A 89 8.18 -8.24 -5.54
CA HIS A 89 8.12 -7.55 -4.27
C HIS A 89 9.49 -7.60 -3.58
N GLU A 90 10.09 -6.44 -3.33
CA GLU A 90 11.51 -6.33 -2.92
C GLU A 90 11.70 -6.11 -1.42
N GLY A 91 10.68 -5.57 -0.73
CA GLY A 91 10.82 -5.32 0.71
C GLY A 91 9.58 -4.72 1.35
N ILE A 92 9.65 -4.62 2.68
CA ILE A 92 8.65 -4.02 3.55
C ILE A 92 9.35 -3.26 4.69
N ASN A 93 8.73 -2.21 5.21
CA ASN A 93 9.15 -1.58 6.46
C ASN A 93 7.97 -0.96 7.21
N ALA A 94 8.09 -0.91 8.54
CA ALA A 94 7.26 -0.04 9.36
C ALA A 94 7.71 1.41 9.14
N GLU A 95 6.76 2.30 8.92
CA GLU A 95 7.03 3.70 8.62
C GLU A 95 7.08 4.59 9.88
N VAL A 96 7.34 5.89 9.68
CA VAL A 96 7.57 6.86 10.75
C VAL A 96 6.38 7.04 11.68
N ALA A 97 5.14 6.97 11.17
CA ALA A 97 3.94 7.08 11.99
C ALA A 97 3.43 5.71 12.47
N LYS A 98 2.82 5.68 13.67
CA LYS A 98 2.25 4.45 14.21
C LYS A 98 1.09 3.97 13.32
N GLY A 99 1.17 2.72 12.87
CA GLY A 99 0.17 2.14 11.96
C GLY A 99 0.44 2.40 10.48
N GLN A 100 1.50 3.15 10.15
CA GLN A 100 1.97 3.37 8.80
C GLN A 100 2.97 2.29 8.39
N TRP A 101 2.90 1.85 7.14
CA TRP A 101 3.77 0.84 6.56
C TRP A 101 4.07 1.16 5.11
N GLU A 102 5.11 0.52 4.61
CA GLU A 102 5.51 0.59 3.21
C GLU A 102 5.79 -0.81 2.67
N PHE A 103 5.48 -0.98 1.39
CA PHE A 103 5.97 -2.11 0.60
C PHE A 103 6.62 -1.63 -0.70
N GLN A 104 7.64 -2.34 -1.18
CA GLN A 104 8.38 -1.98 -2.38
C GLN A 104 8.17 -3.00 -3.50
N VAL A 105 7.87 -2.52 -4.72
CA VAL A 105 7.78 -3.34 -5.93
C VAL A 105 8.72 -2.79 -6.98
N PHE A 106 9.56 -3.66 -7.54
CA PHE A 106 10.46 -3.31 -8.62
C PHE A 106 10.01 -3.97 -9.93
N GLY A 107 9.62 -3.18 -10.92
CA GLY A 107 9.07 -3.68 -12.17
C GLY A 107 9.95 -3.35 -13.38
N LYS A 108 10.26 -4.37 -14.19
CA LYS A 108 10.70 -4.19 -15.58
C LYS A 108 9.48 -4.25 -16.52
N GLY A 109 9.43 -3.32 -17.47
CA GLY A 109 8.31 -3.11 -18.37
C GLY A 109 7.30 -2.14 -17.79
N SER A 110 7.07 -1.02 -18.44
CA SER A 110 6.23 0.09 -17.94
C SER A 110 4.80 -0.32 -17.53
N LYS A 111 4.08 -1.04 -18.41
CA LYS A 111 2.72 -1.52 -18.10
C LYS A 111 2.74 -2.61 -17.03
N ARG A 112 3.69 -3.54 -17.12
CA ARG A 112 3.83 -4.63 -16.14
C ARG A 112 4.12 -4.08 -14.74
N ALA A 113 5.00 -3.10 -14.63
CA ALA A 113 5.32 -2.46 -13.36
C ALA A 113 4.09 -1.79 -12.73
N ALA A 114 3.30 -1.07 -13.53
CA ALA A 114 2.03 -0.49 -13.08
C ALA A 114 1.00 -1.56 -12.69
N ASP A 115 0.86 -2.62 -13.49
CA ASP A 115 -0.07 -3.72 -13.22
C ASP A 115 0.27 -4.43 -11.89
N GLN A 116 1.55 -4.64 -11.60
CA GLN A 116 1.99 -5.26 -10.35
C GLN A 116 1.61 -4.44 -9.11
N ILE A 117 1.82 -3.12 -9.14
CA ILE A 117 1.41 -2.24 -8.02
C ILE A 117 -0.10 -2.30 -7.78
N TRP A 118 -0.91 -2.28 -8.84
CA TRP A 118 -2.36 -2.39 -8.71
C TRP A 118 -2.80 -3.71 -8.10
N ILE A 119 -2.18 -4.83 -8.49
CA ILE A 119 -2.49 -6.13 -7.91
C ILE A 119 -1.96 -6.25 -6.47
N ALA A 120 -0.78 -5.69 -6.15
CA ALA A 120 -0.29 -5.65 -4.79
C ALA A 120 -1.25 -4.90 -3.85
N ARG A 121 -1.74 -3.72 -4.27
CA ARG A 121 -2.79 -2.97 -3.54
C ARG A 121 -4.09 -3.76 -3.39
N TYR A 122 -4.53 -4.44 -4.44
CA TYR A 122 -5.72 -5.30 -4.38
C TYR A 122 -5.55 -6.42 -3.36
N LEU A 123 -4.42 -7.13 -3.38
CA LEU A 123 -4.14 -8.20 -2.42
C LEU A 123 -4.11 -7.68 -0.98
N LEU A 124 -3.51 -6.51 -0.75
CA LEU A 124 -3.50 -5.88 0.57
C LEU A 124 -4.92 -5.58 1.07
N LEU A 125 -5.74 -4.92 0.25
CA LEU A 125 -7.14 -4.62 0.60
C LEU A 125 -7.95 -5.90 0.87
N ARG A 126 -7.82 -6.91 0.01
CA ARG A 126 -8.51 -8.20 0.17
C ARG A 126 -8.08 -8.94 1.42
N LEU A 127 -6.79 -8.89 1.73
CA LEU A 127 -6.24 -9.46 2.95
C LEU A 127 -6.81 -8.76 4.18
N CYS A 128 -6.81 -7.43 4.20
CA CYS A 128 -7.27 -6.67 5.36
C CYS A 128 -8.76 -6.89 5.71
N GLU A 129 -9.60 -7.28 4.74
CA GLU A 129 -11.00 -7.66 5.00
C GLU A 129 -11.13 -8.77 6.06
N GLN A 130 -10.24 -9.77 6.09
CA GLN A 130 -10.32 -10.86 7.08
C GLN A 130 -9.98 -10.40 8.51
N TYR A 131 -9.25 -9.29 8.61
CA TYR A 131 -8.82 -8.69 9.87
C TYR A 131 -9.74 -7.56 10.35
N GLY A 132 -10.74 -7.16 9.54
CA GLY A 132 -11.58 -6.01 9.86
C GLY A 132 -10.78 -4.71 9.99
N ILE A 133 -9.80 -4.53 9.10
CA ILE A 133 -8.92 -3.38 9.02
C ILE A 133 -9.07 -2.78 7.62
N ASP A 134 -9.09 -1.45 7.53
CA ASP A 134 -9.05 -0.71 6.27
C ASP A 134 -7.62 -0.26 5.94
N VAL A 135 -7.41 0.14 4.68
CA VAL A 135 -6.15 0.72 4.20
C VAL A 135 -6.41 2.11 3.64
N GLU A 136 -5.64 3.08 4.10
CA GLU A 136 -5.69 4.47 3.65
C GLU A 136 -4.43 4.80 2.83
N PHE A 137 -4.64 5.21 1.58
CA PHE A 137 -3.60 5.57 0.61
C PHE A 137 -3.47 7.09 0.41
N HIS A 138 -4.30 7.92 1.08
CA HIS A 138 -4.24 9.37 0.98
C HIS A 138 -2.87 9.89 1.45
N CYS A 139 -2.26 10.80 0.69
CA CYS A 139 -0.89 11.27 0.94
C CYS A 139 -0.71 12.05 2.24
N LYS A 140 -1.81 12.50 2.86
CA LYS A 140 -1.80 13.17 4.17
C LYS A 140 -3.07 12.78 4.96
N PRO A 141 -3.14 11.57 5.52
CA PRO A 141 -4.40 11.03 6.04
C PRO A 141 -4.81 11.64 7.39
N LEU A 142 -3.86 12.27 8.09
CA LEU A 142 -4.08 13.00 9.34
C LEU A 142 -4.18 14.52 9.15
N GLY A 143 -4.31 15.01 7.92
CA GLY A 143 -4.54 16.43 7.61
C GLY A 143 -3.42 17.36 8.09
N ASP A 144 -3.81 18.52 8.62
CA ASP A 144 -2.90 19.57 9.10
C ASP A 144 -2.34 19.23 10.50
N THR A 145 -1.55 18.15 10.55
CA THR A 145 -0.84 17.69 11.74
C THR A 145 0.62 17.39 11.43
N ASP A 146 1.43 17.30 12.48
CA ASP A 146 2.87 16.98 12.39
C ASP A 146 3.16 15.48 12.16
N TRP A 147 2.13 14.67 11.90
CA TRP A 147 2.30 13.26 11.55
C TRP A 147 2.75 13.10 10.10
N ASN A 148 3.58 12.10 9.81
CA ASN A 148 4.05 11.82 8.45
C ASN A 148 2.88 11.62 7.47
N GLY A 149 3.12 12.02 6.22
CA GLY A 149 2.24 11.68 5.09
C GLY A 149 2.61 10.33 4.49
N SER A 150 1.91 9.95 3.42
CA SER A 150 2.18 8.75 2.62
C SER A 150 2.65 9.13 1.21
N GLY A 151 3.74 8.50 0.75
CA GLY A 151 4.26 8.52 -0.63
C GLY A 151 3.50 7.65 -1.63
#